data_AF-A0A0A2VPI6-F1
#
_entry.id   AF-A0A0A2VPI6-F1
#
_cell.length_a   1.000
_cell.length_b   1.000
_cell.length_c   1.000
_cell.angle_alpha   90.00
_cell.angle_beta   90.00
_cell.angle_gamma   90.00
#
_symmetry.space_group_name_H-M   'P 1'
#
loop_
_entity.id
_entity.type
_entity.pdbx_description
1 polymer ?
#
loop_
_entity_poly.entity_id
_entity_poly.type
_entity_poly.pdbx_seq_one_letter_code
_entity_poly.pdbx_strand_id
1 'polypeptide(L)'
;MVVVWFGRDGGENLHLAVAAINSIYQRYVEHAAIQNSSLAKMSFSQLESITIAESIPLDDAFDSETWISLSRFFARPWFERVWCVQEIILAKQGMILTDTCQVPWERVGTSAAILLAQISRPTDYYSRPRQRDKAIICVRAAQLHSHTRKTTLLGNLGLFRDRKAMDPRDLVYGLLGLQDDRSGGCRLEPDYTKTTSEVYVDVVRNAIYDGDGLEFLSSVQHEDSFRQLADCPSWAPYWPRQRCVSFLDRGSWYADGKQAIGVSFPSQKEMLAEGVVYEKICFVGDIHPVEFDAYGSLHPFPDLILDLWRNYVSLKPHTETFQHRLEKLGRTLTAGYTVGGDAVYQLDGHQREQNPDPGLAVLRDF
;
A
#
# COMPACT_ATOMS: atom_id res chain seq x y z
N MET A 1 -7.68 -8.76 26.00
CA MET A 1 -6.25 -8.38 25.96
C MET A 1 -5.55 -9.39 25.09
N VAL A 2 -4.77 -8.95 24.11
CA VAL A 2 -3.97 -9.80 23.22
C VAL A 2 -2.51 -9.70 23.66
N VAL A 3 -1.86 -10.86 23.75
CA VAL A 3 -0.47 -10.97 24.16
C VAL A 3 0.31 -11.59 23.02
N VAL A 4 1.33 -10.87 22.55
CA VAL A 4 2.18 -11.28 21.44
C VAL A 4 3.55 -11.64 21.99
N TRP A 5 3.92 -12.91 21.90
CA TRP A 5 5.21 -13.40 22.36
C TRP A 5 6.23 -13.42 21.21
N PHE A 6 7.33 -12.68 21.37
CA PHE A 6 8.39 -12.59 20.37
C PHE A 6 9.48 -13.67 20.51
N GLY A 7 9.36 -14.56 21.49
CA GLY A 7 10.37 -15.57 21.76
C GLY A 7 11.48 -15.10 22.70
N ARG A 8 12.47 -15.96 22.87
CA ARG A 8 13.65 -15.69 23.70
C ARG A 8 14.56 -14.66 23.03
N ASP A 9 15.22 -13.82 23.83
CA ASP A 9 16.19 -12.85 23.35
C ASP A 9 17.52 -13.57 23.08
N GLY A 10 17.78 -13.94 21.83
CA GLY A 10 18.93 -14.75 21.40
C GLY A 10 20.25 -13.97 21.32
N GLY A 11 20.48 -13.02 22.24
CA GLY A 11 21.57 -12.03 22.14
C GLY A 11 21.25 -10.90 21.16
N GLU A 12 19.97 -10.64 20.91
CA GLU A 12 19.51 -9.60 20.01
C GLU A 12 19.33 -8.25 20.72
N ASN A 13 19.42 -8.27 22.05
CA ASN A 13 19.34 -7.13 22.95
C ASN A 13 18.03 -6.35 22.78
N LEU A 14 16.89 -7.05 22.71
CA LEU A 14 15.57 -6.45 22.45
C LEU A 14 15.15 -5.43 23.50
N HIS A 15 15.72 -5.50 24.70
CA HIS A 15 15.52 -4.49 25.74
C HIS A 15 15.96 -3.09 25.29
N LEU A 16 16.98 -2.97 24.42
CA LEU A 16 17.40 -1.70 23.82
C LEU A 16 16.30 -1.16 22.88
N ALA A 17 15.72 -2.01 22.03
CA ALA A 17 14.60 -1.62 21.18
C ALA A 17 13.40 -1.14 22.01
N VAL A 18 13.06 -1.86 23.08
CA VAL A 18 11.95 -1.47 23.97
C VAL A 18 12.23 -0.14 24.68
N ALA A 19 13.47 0.09 25.14
CA ALA A 19 13.87 1.38 25.70
C ALA A 19 13.73 2.51 24.68
N ALA A 20 14.19 2.31 23.44
CA ALA A 20 14.08 3.29 22.37
C ALA A 20 12.62 3.57 21.97
N ILE A 21 11.79 2.53 21.84
CA ILE A 21 10.33 2.66 21.59
C ILE A 21 9.69 3.52 22.69
N ASN A 22 9.98 3.23 23.95
CA ASN A 22 9.47 4.02 25.06
C ASN A 22 9.93 5.48 24.99
N SER A 23 11.20 5.73 24.67
CA SER A 23 11.73 7.09 24.51
C SER A 23 11.03 7.86 23.39
N ILE A 24 10.85 7.25 22.22
CA ILE A 24 10.12 7.84 21.08
C ILE A 24 8.67 8.16 21.48
N TYR A 25 8.01 7.22 22.16
CA TYR A 25 6.63 7.37 22.59
C TYR A 25 6.46 8.50 23.63
N GLN A 26 7.34 8.60 24.63
CA GLN A 26 7.25 9.70 25.60
C GLN A 26 7.34 11.06 24.92
N ARG A 27 8.24 11.17 23.95
CA ARG A 27 8.40 12.42 23.21
C ARG A 27 7.16 12.80 22.40
N TYR A 28 6.46 11.81 21.87
CA TYR A 28 5.18 12.03 21.24
C TYR A 28 4.13 12.59 22.19
N VAL A 29 4.02 12.00 23.39
CA VAL A 29 3.08 12.45 24.41
C VAL A 29 3.33 13.91 24.80
N GLU A 30 4.59 14.27 25.03
CA GLU A 30 5.00 15.65 25.33
C GLU A 30 4.62 16.62 24.19
N HIS A 31 4.92 16.24 22.94
CA HIS A 31 4.63 17.07 21.79
C HIS A 31 3.12 17.27 21.56
N ALA A 32 2.31 16.20 21.72
CA ALA A 32 0.86 16.29 21.62
C ALA A 32 0.25 17.16 22.72
N ALA A 33 0.78 17.08 23.95
CA ALA A 33 0.36 17.93 25.06
C ALA A 33 0.63 19.42 24.77
N ILE A 34 1.79 19.75 24.21
CA ILE A 34 2.13 21.13 23.80
C ILE A 34 1.15 21.64 22.73
N GLN A 35 0.75 20.79 21.78
CA GLN A 35 -0.17 21.15 20.70
C GLN A 35 -1.66 21.06 21.09
N ASN A 36 -1.99 20.70 22.33
CA ASN A 36 -3.36 20.41 22.79
C ASN A 36 -4.11 19.47 21.83
N SER A 37 -3.40 18.47 21.31
CA SER A 37 -3.92 17.49 20.35
C SER A 37 -4.02 16.10 20.98
N SER A 38 -4.91 15.27 20.43
CA SER A 38 -5.00 13.87 20.83
C SER A 38 -3.99 13.02 20.06
N LEU A 39 -3.30 12.13 20.79
CA LEU A 39 -2.36 11.13 20.26
C LEU A 39 -2.97 10.26 19.16
N ALA A 40 -4.28 10.03 19.14
CA ALA A 40 -4.93 9.23 18.11
C ALA A 40 -5.28 10.03 16.84
N LYS A 41 -5.05 11.35 16.83
CA LYS A 41 -5.55 12.27 15.79
C LYS A 41 -4.46 13.07 15.09
N MET A 42 -3.18 12.87 15.41
CA MET A 42 -2.10 13.65 14.77
C MET A 42 -1.94 13.23 13.31
N SER A 43 -1.84 14.22 12.42
CA SER A 43 -1.58 14.01 11.00
C SER A 43 -0.17 13.47 10.78
N PHE A 44 0.07 12.90 9.59
CA PHE A 44 1.40 12.45 9.20
C PHE A 44 2.45 13.58 9.29
N SER A 45 2.11 14.80 8.86
CA SER A 45 2.99 15.98 8.98
C SER A 45 3.29 16.38 10.44
N GLN A 46 2.36 16.15 11.36
CA GLN A 46 2.58 16.37 12.79
C GLN A 46 3.47 15.28 13.41
N LEU A 47 3.36 14.02 12.95
CA LEU A 47 4.27 12.95 13.37
C LEU A 47 5.68 13.18 12.84
N GLU A 48 5.76 13.70 11.62
CA GLU A 48 7.00 14.10 10.98
C GLU A 48 7.69 15.27 11.72
N SER A 49 7.02 16.09 12.52
CA SER A 49 7.65 17.22 13.22
C SER A 49 8.33 16.86 14.56
N ILE A 50 8.17 15.64 15.06
CA ILE A 50 8.63 15.24 16.40
C ILE A 50 10.16 15.01 16.44
N THR A 51 10.86 15.61 17.40
CA THR A 51 12.31 15.45 17.64
C THR A 51 12.57 14.85 19.01
N ILE A 52 13.58 13.97 19.19
CA ILE A 52 13.83 13.25 20.45
C ILE A 52 14.39 14.15 21.57
N ALA A 53 15.20 15.13 21.21
CA ALA A 53 15.69 16.20 22.10
C ALA A 53 15.76 17.52 21.33
N GLU A 54 16.11 18.64 21.99
CA GLU A 54 16.24 19.96 21.35
C GLU A 54 17.11 19.86 20.08
N SER A 55 16.44 19.80 18.93
CA SER A 55 17.04 19.68 17.60
C SER A 55 17.82 18.39 17.29
N ILE A 56 17.75 17.33 18.11
CA ILE A 56 18.40 16.03 17.77
C ILE A 56 17.47 15.24 16.83
N PRO A 57 17.87 15.00 15.57
CA PRO A 57 17.14 14.11 14.67
C PRO A 57 17.10 12.70 15.23
N LEU A 58 16.02 11.95 14.94
CA LEU A 58 15.87 10.57 15.39
C LEU A 58 17.08 9.70 15.01
N ASP A 59 17.61 9.94 13.81
CA ASP A 59 18.81 9.29 13.27
C ASP A 59 20.02 9.33 14.20
N ASP A 60 20.19 10.45 14.89
CA ASP A 60 21.33 10.73 15.78
C ASP A 60 20.96 10.47 17.26
N ALA A 61 19.73 10.04 17.54
CA ALA A 61 19.20 9.86 18.89
C ALA A 61 19.60 8.53 19.54
N PHE A 62 20.02 7.54 18.74
CA PHE A 62 20.38 6.21 19.23
C PHE A 62 21.68 5.71 18.61
N ASP A 63 22.43 4.92 19.38
CA ASP A 63 23.64 4.27 18.89
C ASP A 63 23.34 3.13 17.88
N SER A 64 24.41 2.63 17.25
CA SER A 64 24.30 1.60 16.22
C SER A 64 23.65 0.31 16.74
N GLU A 65 23.94 -0.08 17.98
CA GLU A 65 23.41 -1.32 18.58
C GLU A 65 21.92 -1.23 18.85
N THR A 66 21.45 -0.10 19.38
CA THR A 66 20.03 0.19 19.60
C THR A 66 19.26 0.19 18.29
N TRP A 67 19.83 0.78 17.23
CA TRP A 67 19.23 0.73 15.90
C TRP A 67 19.12 -0.68 15.32
N ILE A 68 20.15 -1.51 15.52
CA ILE A 68 20.11 -2.92 15.10
C ILE A 68 19.06 -3.69 15.90
N SER A 69 18.96 -3.44 17.20
CA SER A 69 17.93 -4.03 18.07
C SER A 69 16.52 -3.63 17.62
N LEU A 70 16.28 -2.34 17.31
CA LEU A 70 15.00 -1.86 16.75
C LEU A 70 14.66 -2.56 15.44
N SER A 71 15.62 -2.66 14.53
CA SER A 71 15.44 -3.38 13.26
C SER A 71 15.02 -4.83 13.50
N ARG A 72 15.72 -5.56 14.36
CA ARG A 72 15.38 -6.95 14.72
C ARG A 72 14.00 -7.06 15.36
N PHE A 73 13.62 -6.10 16.20
CA PHE A 73 12.30 -6.06 16.84
C PHE A 73 11.17 -5.94 15.81
N PHE A 74 11.29 -5.04 14.84
CA PHE A 74 10.28 -4.84 13.80
C PHE A 74 10.33 -5.87 12.66
N ALA A 75 11.47 -6.55 12.45
CA ALA A 75 11.59 -7.69 11.55
C ALA A 75 10.98 -8.99 12.09
N ARG A 76 10.40 -8.98 13.30
CA ARG A 76 9.85 -10.21 13.89
C ARG A 76 8.80 -10.83 12.97
N PRO A 77 8.86 -12.16 12.72
CA PRO A 77 7.93 -12.86 11.83
C PRO A 77 6.45 -12.65 12.14
N TRP A 78 6.10 -12.33 13.39
CA TRP A 78 4.73 -12.02 13.78
C TRP A 78 4.14 -10.87 12.95
N PHE A 79 4.91 -9.80 12.69
CA PHE A 79 4.47 -8.68 11.85
C PHE A 79 4.20 -9.11 10.41
N GLU A 80 4.79 -10.20 9.93
CA GLU A 80 4.58 -10.65 8.56
C GLU A 80 3.26 -11.39 8.40
N ARG A 81 2.70 -11.99 9.46
CA ARG A 81 1.50 -12.83 9.37
C ARG A 81 0.26 -12.00 9.07
N VAL A 82 -0.63 -12.46 8.18
CA VAL A 82 -1.92 -11.78 7.97
C VAL A 82 -2.80 -11.82 9.21
N TRP A 83 -2.78 -12.92 9.97
CA TRP A 83 -3.61 -13.07 11.17
C TRP A 83 -3.27 -12.04 12.27
N CYS A 84 -2.05 -11.49 12.29
CA CYS A 84 -1.69 -10.45 13.27
C CYS A 84 -2.57 -9.19 13.14
N VAL A 85 -3.11 -8.96 11.94
CA VAL A 85 -3.95 -7.82 11.60
C VAL A 85 -5.23 -7.83 12.45
N GLN A 86 -6.02 -8.91 12.37
CA GLN A 86 -7.21 -9.07 13.22
C GLN A 86 -6.84 -9.19 14.70
N GLU A 87 -5.78 -9.94 15.03
CA GLU A 87 -5.34 -10.15 16.41
C GLU A 87 -5.12 -8.81 17.12
N ILE A 88 -4.47 -7.83 16.49
CA ILE A 88 -4.09 -6.59 17.15
C ILE A 88 -5.10 -5.45 16.95
N ILE A 89 -5.70 -5.31 15.78
CA ILE A 89 -6.60 -4.19 15.46
C ILE A 89 -7.94 -4.35 16.18
N LEU A 90 -8.46 -5.58 16.31
CA LEU A 90 -9.71 -5.85 17.01
C LEU A 90 -9.53 -5.97 18.54
N ALA A 91 -8.29 -5.98 19.03
CA ALA A 91 -8.00 -6.09 20.44
C ALA A 91 -8.32 -4.79 21.18
N LYS A 92 -9.00 -4.90 22.33
CA LYS A 92 -9.17 -3.76 23.26
C LYS A 92 -7.82 -3.26 23.82
N GLN A 93 -6.86 -4.17 23.98
CA GLN A 93 -5.53 -3.92 24.55
C GLN A 93 -4.56 -4.96 23.98
N GLY A 94 -3.36 -4.53 23.58
CA GLY A 94 -2.28 -5.37 23.08
C GLY A 94 -1.00 -5.18 23.89
N MET A 95 -0.27 -6.27 24.14
CA MET A 95 1.04 -6.27 24.80
C MET A 95 2.00 -7.14 24.00
N ILE A 96 3.19 -6.61 23.69
CA ILE A 96 4.29 -7.40 23.17
C ILE A 96 5.19 -7.82 24.33
N LEU A 97 5.46 -9.11 24.40
CA LEU A 97 6.32 -9.75 25.38
C LEU A 97 7.57 -10.28 24.69
N THR A 98 8.71 -10.04 25.31
CA THR A 98 10.00 -10.65 25.02
C THR A 98 10.52 -11.30 26.30
N ASP A 99 11.59 -12.08 26.22
CA ASP A 99 12.21 -12.73 27.39
C ASP A 99 12.58 -11.77 28.53
N THR A 100 12.97 -10.55 28.18
CA THR A 100 13.57 -9.59 29.12
C THR A 100 12.67 -8.40 29.40
N CYS A 101 11.68 -8.14 28.56
CA CYS A 101 10.87 -6.93 28.64
C CYS A 101 9.48 -7.08 28.02
N GLN A 102 8.59 -6.19 28.44
CA GLN A 102 7.23 -6.06 27.92
C GLN A 102 6.96 -4.62 27.46
N VAL A 103 6.19 -4.46 26.40
CA VAL A 103 5.84 -3.14 25.85
C VAL A 103 4.40 -3.13 25.31
N PRO A 104 3.57 -2.15 25.72
CA PRO A 104 2.21 -2.00 25.18
C PRO A 104 2.21 -1.75 23.67
N TRP A 105 1.25 -2.34 22.96
CA TRP A 105 1.10 -2.18 21.51
C TRP A 105 1.00 -0.72 21.08
N GLU A 106 0.28 0.11 21.85
CA GLU A 106 0.15 1.54 21.59
C GLU A 106 1.52 2.20 21.41
N ARG A 107 2.48 1.91 22.29
CA ARG A 107 3.83 2.48 22.21
C ARG A 107 4.55 1.99 20.96
N VAL A 108 4.48 0.69 20.68
CA VAL A 108 5.12 0.09 19.49
C VAL A 108 4.56 0.68 18.20
N GLY A 109 3.24 0.71 18.06
CA GLY A 109 2.56 1.22 16.87
C GLY A 109 2.81 2.71 16.64
N THR A 110 2.72 3.51 17.70
CA THR A 110 3.00 4.96 17.63
C THR A 110 4.45 5.22 17.26
N SER A 111 5.41 4.57 17.91
CA SER A 111 6.83 4.72 17.56
C SER A 111 7.10 4.28 16.12
N ALA A 112 6.47 3.22 15.64
CA ALA A 112 6.58 2.79 14.24
C ALA A 112 6.02 3.84 13.27
N ALA A 113 4.90 4.47 13.58
CA ALA A 113 4.32 5.53 12.75
C ALA A 113 5.20 6.79 12.72
N ILE A 114 5.82 7.17 13.84
CA ILE A 114 6.78 8.28 13.90
C ILE A 114 8.03 7.95 13.10
N LEU A 115 8.62 6.76 13.31
CA LEU A 115 9.77 6.28 12.56
C LEU A 115 9.50 6.32 11.05
N LEU A 116 8.30 5.90 10.62
CA LEU A 116 7.88 5.97 9.23
C LEU A 116 7.72 7.42 8.73
N ALA A 117 7.13 8.30 9.54
CA ALA A 117 6.89 9.70 9.17
C ALA A 117 8.18 10.51 9.00
N GLN A 118 9.18 10.27 9.85
CA GLN A 118 10.47 10.95 9.77
C GLN A 118 11.24 10.64 8.46
N ILE A 119 10.99 9.49 7.82
CA ILE A 119 11.67 9.07 6.59
C ILE A 119 11.13 9.77 5.34
N SER A 120 9.86 10.15 5.36
CA SER A 120 9.23 10.85 4.24
C SER A 120 9.67 12.31 4.11
N ARG A 121 10.50 12.81 5.04
CA ARG A 121 11.17 14.11 4.91
C ARG A 121 12.02 14.10 3.63
N PRO A 122 11.87 15.11 2.75
CA PRO A 122 12.84 15.36 1.69
C PRO A 122 14.19 15.70 2.32
N THR A 123 15.03 14.71 2.58
CA THR A 123 16.46 14.93 2.84
C THR A 123 17.19 15.03 1.51
N ASP A 124 18.18 15.92 1.45
CA ASP A 124 19.13 16.00 0.35
C ASP A 124 19.64 14.60 0.06
N TYR A 125 19.38 14.14 -1.17
CA TYR A 125 19.64 12.80 -1.70
C TYR A 125 21.06 12.29 -1.42
N TYR A 126 22.01 13.19 -1.17
CA TYR A 126 23.42 12.89 -0.93
C TYR A 126 23.87 12.89 0.53
N SER A 127 23.00 13.27 1.48
CA SER A 127 23.45 13.59 2.84
C SER A 127 23.32 12.43 3.85
N ARG A 128 22.36 11.51 3.71
CA ARG A 128 22.10 10.45 4.73
C ARG A 128 21.55 9.11 4.16
N PRO A 129 22.37 8.30 3.48
CA PRO A 129 21.92 7.02 2.90
C PRO A 129 21.52 5.95 3.93
N ARG A 130 22.15 5.90 5.12
CA ARG A 130 22.11 4.71 6.00
C ARG A 130 20.87 4.55 6.89
N GLN A 131 19.91 5.48 6.84
CA GLN A 131 18.82 5.58 7.84
C GLN A 131 17.42 5.46 7.22
N ARG A 132 17.22 5.91 5.96
CA ARG A 132 15.98 5.70 5.20
C ARG A 132 15.63 4.20 5.07
N ASP A 133 16.65 3.36 4.95
CA ASP A 133 16.50 1.91 4.78
C ASP A 133 16.09 1.18 6.08
N LYS A 134 16.18 1.83 7.24
CA LYS A 134 15.93 1.19 8.54
C LYS A 134 14.49 1.22 9.02
N ALA A 135 13.57 1.99 8.45
CA ALA A 135 12.16 1.95 8.87
C ALA A 135 11.13 1.47 7.84
N ILE A 136 11.57 1.02 6.65
CA ILE A 136 10.76 0.09 5.85
C ILE A 136 10.35 -1.12 6.69
N ILE A 137 11.23 -1.57 7.58
CA ILE A 137 11.00 -2.68 8.51
C ILE A 137 9.87 -2.40 9.51
N CYS A 138 9.63 -1.12 9.84
CA CYS A 138 8.57 -0.68 10.75
C CYS A 138 7.24 -0.45 10.02
N VAL A 139 7.20 -0.41 8.68
CA VAL A 139 5.99 -0.14 7.90
C VAL A 139 4.85 -1.04 8.29
N ARG A 140 5.12 -2.33 8.50
CA ARG A 140 4.10 -3.30 8.90
C ARG A 140 3.48 -2.97 10.25
N ALA A 141 4.28 -2.53 11.21
CA ALA A 141 3.78 -2.09 12.52
C ALA A 141 3.02 -0.76 12.41
N ALA A 142 3.52 0.18 11.61
CA ALA A 142 2.88 1.47 11.37
C ALA A 142 1.50 1.32 10.67
N GLN A 143 1.39 0.44 9.67
CA GLN A 143 0.13 0.09 9.00
C GLN A 143 -0.90 -0.48 9.98
N LEU A 144 -0.48 -1.37 10.89
CA LEU A 144 -1.36 -1.92 11.92
C LEU A 144 -1.83 -0.84 12.91
N HIS A 145 -0.97 0.15 13.20
CA HIS A 145 -1.32 1.23 14.12
C HIS A 145 -2.24 2.28 13.50
N SER A 146 -1.99 2.68 12.25
CA SER A 146 -2.77 3.72 11.57
C SER A 146 -4.18 3.22 11.20
N HIS A 147 -4.35 1.91 11.07
CA HIS A 147 -5.62 1.29 10.73
C HIS A 147 -6.49 1.07 11.98
N THR A 148 -7.27 2.10 12.32
CA THR A 148 -8.09 2.13 13.56
C THR A 148 -9.59 1.92 13.33
N ARG A 149 -10.02 1.74 12.08
CA ARG A 149 -11.44 1.65 11.71
C ARG A 149 -11.66 0.49 10.76
N LYS A 150 -12.88 -0.07 10.78
CA LYS A 150 -13.35 -0.97 9.74
C LYS A 150 -13.39 -0.22 8.40
N THR A 151 -12.98 -0.88 7.32
CA THR A 151 -12.97 -0.34 5.94
C THR A 151 -13.50 -1.38 4.95
N THR A 152 -13.50 -1.10 3.65
CA THR A 152 -13.89 -2.09 2.65
C THR A 152 -12.87 -3.22 2.58
N LEU A 153 -13.31 -4.42 2.20
CA LEU A 153 -12.40 -5.56 2.08
C LEU A 153 -11.28 -5.27 1.08
N LEU A 154 -11.62 -4.62 -0.03
CA LEU A 154 -10.67 -4.27 -1.07
C LEU A 154 -9.63 -3.26 -0.56
N GLY A 155 -10.04 -2.27 0.23
CA GLY A 155 -9.12 -1.35 0.91
C GLY A 155 -8.16 -2.06 1.87
N ASN A 156 -8.68 -2.99 2.67
CA ASN A 156 -7.87 -3.79 3.60
C ASN A 156 -6.87 -4.68 2.85
N LEU A 157 -7.29 -5.33 1.74
CA LEU A 157 -6.41 -6.11 0.88
C LEU A 157 -5.36 -5.23 0.20
N GLY A 158 -5.73 -4.02 -0.22
CA GLY A 158 -4.77 -3.04 -0.75
C GLY A 158 -3.66 -2.70 0.25
N LEU A 159 -4.02 -2.60 1.54
CA LEU A 159 -3.09 -2.23 2.62
C LEU A 159 -2.25 -3.40 3.15
N PHE A 160 -2.84 -4.59 3.28
CA PHE A 160 -2.24 -5.74 4.00
C PHE A 160 -1.88 -6.93 3.09
N ARG A 161 -1.95 -6.81 1.77
CA ARG A 161 -1.58 -7.91 0.84
C ARG A 161 -0.11 -8.34 0.89
N ASP A 162 0.79 -7.52 1.45
CA ASP A 162 2.21 -7.85 1.59
C ASP A 162 2.51 -8.79 2.77
N ARG A 163 1.45 -9.18 3.50
CA ARG A 163 1.52 -10.14 4.60
C ARG A 163 1.66 -11.57 4.05
N LYS A 164 2.28 -12.42 4.86
CA LYS A 164 2.48 -13.84 4.61
C LYS A 164 1.32 -14.64 5.15
N ALA A 165 0.94 -15.64 4.37
CA ALA A 165 -0.04 -16.65 4.72
C ALA A 165 0.43 -17.99 4.12
N MET A 166 0.25 -19.08 4.87
CA MET A 166 0.58 -20.43 4.36
C MET A 166 -0.49 -20.89 3.37
N ASP A 167 -1.75 -20.66 3.72
CA ASP A 167 -2.88 -20.80 2.81
C ASP A 167 -3.15 -19.44 2.15
N PRO A 168 -3.13 -19.32 0.82
CA PRO A 168 -3.38 -18.04 0.13
C PRO A 168 -4.80 -17.48 0.41
N ARG A 169 -5.75 -18.30 0.84
CA ARG A 169 -7.11 -17.86 1.24
C ARG A 169 -7.10 -17.08 2.55
N ASP A 170 -6.14 -17.34 3.43
CA ASP A 170 -6.01 -16.62 4.71
C ASP A 170 -5.69 -15.13 4.51
N LEU A 171 -5.17 -14.72 3.35
CA LEU A 171 -5.04 -13.30 3.03
C LEU A 171 -6.38 -12.58 3.04
N VAL A 172 -7.45 -13.26 2.62
CA VAL A 172 -8.81 -12.75 2.65
C VAL A 172 -9.42 -12.98 4.03
N TYR A 173 -9.37 -14.22 4.54
CA TYR A 173 -10.05 -14.60 5.78
C TYR A 173 -9.48 -13.89 7.01
N GLY A 174 -8.17 -13.66 7.04
CA GLY A 174 -7.48 -12.87 8.04
C GLY A 174 -7.84 -11.38 8.04
N LEU A 175 -8.63 -10.89 7.08
CA LEU A 175 -9.07 -9.50 6.99
C LEU A 175 -10.59 -9.31 7.08
N LEU A 176 -11.40 -10.39 7.01
CA LEU A 176 -12.87 -10.32 7.07
C LEU A 176 -13.42 -9.66 8.36
N GLY A 177 -12.72 -9.82 9.49
CA GLY A 177 -13.09 -9.18 10.76
C GLY A 177 -12.99 -7.64 10.74
N LEU A 178 -12.28 -7.07 9.77
CA LEU A 178 -12.08 -5.63 9.61
C LEU A 178 -13.01 -4.98 8.56
N GLN A 179 -13.89 -5.76 7.94
CA GLN A 179 -14.86 -5.23 7.00
C GLN A 179 -15.89 -4.35 7.70
N ASP A 180 -16.19 -3.20 7.11
CA ASP A 180 -17.29 -2.34 7.55
C ASP A 180 -18.64 -2.98 7.20
N ASP A 181 -19.62 -2.85 8.08
CA ASP A 181 -20.93 -3.49 7.94
C ASP A 181 -21.84 -2.72 6.93
N ARG A 182 -21.24 -1.97 5.99
CA ARG A 182 -21.95 -1.09 5.04
C ARG A 182 -22.83 -1.86 4.06
N SER A 183 -22.53 -3.11 3.81
CA SER A 183 -23.28 -3.96 2.90
C SER A 183 -24.32 -4.78 3.64
N GLY A 184 -25.58 -4.37 3.54
CA GLY A 184 -26.73 -5.20 3.88
C GLY A 184 -26.92 -6.42 2.96
N GLY A 185 -25.87 -7.00 2.36
CA GLY A 185 -26.02 -7.81 1.16
C GLY A 185 -25.14 -9.04 0.92
N CYS A 186 -24.03 -9.30 1.62
CA CYS A 186 -23.35 -10.61 1.69
C CYS A 186 -22.00 -10.49 2.41
N ARG A 187 -21.96 -10.77 3.71
CA ARG A 187 -20.67 -10.90 4.39
C ARG A 187 -19.97 -12.17 3.90
N LEU A 188 -18.76 -12.03 3.36
CA LEU A 188 -17.93 -13.20 3.08
C LEU A 188 -17.55 -13.87 4.40
N GLU A 189 -17.73 -15.18 4.46
CA GLU A 189 -17.33 -16.01 5.60
C GLU A 189 -16.20 -16.96 5.16
N PRO A 190 -15.30 -17.35 6.08
CA PRO A 190 -14.28 -18.34 5.77
C PRO A 190 -14.88 -19.66 5.31
N ASP A 191 -14.52 -20.09 4.09
CA ASP A 191 -14.99 -21.33 3.48
C ASP A 191 -13.84 -22.06 2.79
N TYR A 192 -13.15 -22.90 3.55
CA TYR A 192 -12.01 -23.68 3.04
C TYR A 192 -12.41 -24.83 2.09
N THR A 193 -13.71 -25.00 1.80
CA THR A 193 -14.16 -25.91 0.74
C THR A 193 -13.96 -25.30 -0.66
N LYS A 194 -13.89 -23.97 -0.74
CA LYS A 194 -13.62 -23.24 -1.98
C LYS A 194 -12.14 -23.24 -2.34
N THR A 195 -11.87 -23.27 -3.64
CA THR A 195 -10.55 -23.01 -4.20
C THR A 195 -10.14 -21.55 -3.97
N THR A 196 -8.84 -21.26 -4.05
CA THR A 196 -8.33 -19.88 -3.95
C THR A 196 -8.95 -18.95 -5.00
N SER A 197 -9.14 -19.45 -6.22
CA SER A 197 -9.77 -18.71 -7.33
C SER A 197 -11.20 -18.28 -6.98
N GLU A 198 -12.01 -19.22 -6.48
CA GLU A 198 -13.40 -18.94 -6.09
C GLU A 198 -13.48 -17.88 -4.98
N VAL A 199 -12.60 -17.97 -3.97
CA VAL A 199 -12.53 -16.97 -2.90
C VAL A 199 -12.19 -15.59 -3.45
N TYR A 200 -11.27 -15.50 -4.41
CA TYR A 200 -10.85 -14.21 -4.98
C TYR A 200 -11.91 -13.61 -5.92
N VAL A 201 -12.63 -14.46 -6.66
CA VAL A 201 -13.83 -14.05 -7.41
C VAL A 201 -14.91 -13.51 -6.48
N ASP A 202 -15.15 -14.18 -5.36
CA ASP A 202 -16.14 -13.73 -4.38
C ASP A 202 -15.77 -12.39 -3.74
N VAL A 203 -14.47 -12.13 -3.51
CA VAL A 203 -13.96 -10.81 -3.08
C VAL A 203 -14.32 -9.73 -4.10
N VAL A 204 -14.08 -9.97 -5.39
CA VAL A 204 -14.39 -9.01 -6.45
C VAL A 204 -15.88 -8.74 -6.52
N ARG A 205 -16.72 -9.79 -6.50
CA ARG A 205 -18.18 -9.64 -6.50
C ARG A 205 -18.63 -8.80 -5.30
N ASN A 206 -18.13 -9.10 -4.11
CA ASN A 206 -18.42 -8.35 -2.90
C ASN A 206 -18.03 -6.87 -3.05
N ALA A 207 -16.84 -6.56 -3.56
CA ALA A 207 -16.37 -5.19 -3.76
C ALA A 207 -17.31 -4.39 -4.71
N ILE A 208 -17.79 -5.02 -5.78
CA ILE A 208 -18.75 -4.37 -6.69
C ILE A 208 -20.08 -4.10 -6.00
N TYR A 209 -20.61 -5.06 -5.24
CA TYR A 209 -21.85 -4.88 -4.46
C TYR A 209 -21.71 -3.85 -3.33
N ASP A 210 -20.52 -3.70 -2.76
CA ASP A 210 -20.19 -2.71 -1.73
C ASP A 210 -20.05 -1.28 -2.30
N GLY A 211 -20.00 -1.13 -3.62
CA GLY A 211 -19.85 0.15 -4.30
C GLY A 211 -18.40 0.59 -4.51
N ASP A 212 -17.42 -0.30 -4.36
CA ASP A 212 -16.01 -0.06 -4.69
C ASP A 212 -15.78 0.03 -6.22
N GLY A 213 -16.80 -0.29 -7.03
CA GLY A 213 -16.75 -0.23 -8.49
C GLY A 213 -15.68 -1.15 -9.07
N LEU A 214 -14.90 -0.65 -10.04
CA LEU A 214 -13.82 -1.38 -10.68
C LEU A 214 -12.44 -1.16 -10.06
N GLU A 215 -12.34 -0.61 -8.84
CA GLU A 215 -11.06 -0.34 -8.19
C GLU A 215 -10.18 -1.60 -8.09
N PHE A 216 -10.79 -2.79 -7.96
CA PHE A 216 -10.07 -4.06 -7.87
C PHE A 216 -9.20 -4.35 -9.10
N LEU A 217 -9.53 -3.80 -10.28
CA LEU A 217 -8.72 -3.97 -11.49
C LEU A 217 -7.30 -3.43 -11.32
N SER A 218 -7.10 -2.43 -10.43
CA SER A 218 -5.78 -1.94 -10.05
C SER A 218 -4.89 -2.99 -9.38
N SER A 219 -5.50 -4.05 -8.85
CA SER A 219 -4.83 -5.14 -8.16
C SER A 219 -4.59 -6.36 -9.04
N VAL A 220 -5.09 -6.37 -10.28
CA VAL A 220 -4.91 -7.45 -11.26
C VAL A 220 -3.49 -7.39 -11.82
N GLN A 221 -2.67 -8.39 -11.47
CA GLN A 221 -1.26 -8.49 -11.85
C GLN A 221 -0.93 -9.94 -12.21
N HIS A 222 -1.07 -10.27 -13.50
CA HIS A 222 -0.79 -11.59 -14.04
C HIS A 222 0.51 -11.58 -14.85
N GLU A 223 1.36 -12.59 -14.66
CA GLU A 223 2.46 -12.92 -15.58
C GLU A 223 2.01 -14.00 -16.57
N ASP A 224 2.75 -14.18 -17.65
CA ASP A 224 2.51 -15.26 -18.61
C ASP A 224 2.57 -16.65 -17.96
N SER A 225 3.43 -16.83 -16.96
CA SER A 225 3.54 -18.04 -16.14
C SER A 225 2.28 -18.28 -15.28
N PHE A 226 1.61 -17.22 -14.84
CA PHE A 226 0.44 -17.28 -13.96
C PHE A 226 -0.81 -17.82 -14.66
N ARG A 227 -0.98 -17.52 -15.96
CA ARG A 227 -2.12 -17.99 -16.77
C ARG A 227 -2.23 -19.52 -16.82
N GLN A 228 -1.18 -20.25 -16.42
CA GLN A 228 -1.12 -21.71 -16.46
C GLN A 228 -1.29 -22.38 -15.08
N LEU A 229 -1.15 -21.64 -13.97
CA LEU A 229 -0.96 -22.21 -12.63
C LEU A 229 -2.17 -22.06 -11.70
N ALA A 230 -2.93 -20.99 -11.84
CA ALA A 230 -4.13 -20.75 -11.05
C ALA A 230 -5.30 -20.70 -12.01
N ASP A 231 -6.35 -21.48 -11.76
CA ASP A 231 -7.64 -21.43 -12.47
C ASP A 231 -8.41 -20.13 -12.15
N CYS A 232 -7.67 -19.02 -11.98
CA CYS A 232 -8.15 -17.68 -11.70
C CYS A 232 -8.53 -16.97 -13.01
N PRO A 233 -9.73 -16.37 -13.08
CA PRO A 233 -10.11 -15.56 -14.22
C PRO A 233 -9.15 -14.40 -14.44
N SER A 234 -8.94 -14.01 -15.69
CA SER A 234 -8.00 -12.93 -16.09
C SER A 234 -8.30 -11.55 -15.51
N TRP A 235 -9.52 -11.34 -15.00
CA TRP A 235 -9.98 -10.11 -14.38
C TRP A 235 -9.90 -10.16 -12.83
N ALA A 236 -9.66 -11.33 -12.23
CA ALA A 236 -9.63 -11.48 -10.78
C ALA A 236 -8.21 -11.24 -10.23
N PRO A 237 -8.02 -10.40 -9.19
CA PRO A 237 -6.70 -10.21 -8.59
C PRO A 237 -6.14 -11.49 -7.97
N TYR A 238 -4.81 -11.63 -8.01
CA TYR A 238 -4.09 -12.66 -7.27
C TYR A 238 -3.22 -12.03 -6.17
N TRP A 239 -3.77 -11.97 -4.95
CA TRP A 239 -3.16 -11.26 -3.82
C TRP A 239 -1.87 -11.81 -3.21
N PRO A 240 -1.55 -13.12 -3.24
CA PRO A 240 -0.29 -13.65 -2.67
C PRO A 240 0.97 -13.07 -3.31
N ARG A 241 0.81 -12.33 -4.40
CA ARG A 241 1.88 -11.71 -5.14
C ARG A 241 2.15 -10.28 -4.66
N GLN A 242 3.42 -9.97 -4.47
CA GLN A 242 3.88 -8.60 -4.21
C GLN A 242 3.53 -7.68 -5.37
N ARG A 243 3.18 -6.44 -5.03
CA ARG A 243 2.78 -5.43 -6.01
C ARG A 243 3.97 -5.05 -6.87
N CYS A 244 3.93 -5.35 -8.17
CA CYS A 244 5.01 -5.02 -9.10
C CYS A 244 4.93 -3.59 -9.67
N VAL A 245 3.86 -2.83 -9.35
CA VAL A 245 3.62 -1.49 -9.89
C VAL A 245 3.16 -0.55 -8.77
N SER A 246 3.96 0.45 -8.44
CA SER A 246 3.50 1.59 -7.63
C SER A 246 2.88 2.62 -8.55
N PHE A 247 1.71 3.15 -8.20
CA PHE A 247 1.22 4.34 -8.87
C PHE A 247 2.14 5.53 -8.55
N LEU A 248 2.34 6.39 -9.54
CA LEU A 248 3.04 7.67 -9.34
C LEU A 248 2.22 8.63 -8.46
N ASP A 249 0.90 8.44 -8.42
CA ASP A 249 -0.02 9.08 -7.48
C ASP A 249 -0.95 8.04 -6.83
N ARG A 250 -1.15 8.13 -5.51
CA ARG A 250 -2.00 7.22 -4.72
C ARG A 250 -3.48 7.63 -4.70
N GLY A 251 -3.88 8.66 -5.43
CA GLY A 251 -5.28 9.06 -5.58
C GLY A 251 -6.14 8.00 -6.30
N SER A 252 -7.42 7.91 -5.93
CA SER A 252 -8.42 7.17 -6.71
C SER A 252 -8.89 8.03 -7.90
N TRP A 253 -8.82 7.47 -9.10
CA TRP A 253 -9.20 8.15 -10.34
C TRP A 253 -10.47 7.56 -10.91
N TYR A 254 -11.37 8.42 -11.38
CA TYR A 254 -12.67 8.05 -11.93
C TYR A 254 -12.79 8.61 -13.34
N ALA A 255 -12.39 7.82 -14.34
CA ALA A 255 -12.45 8.23 -15.74
C ALA A 255 -13.90 8.51 -16.20
N ASP A 256 -14.88 7.94 -15.52
CA ASP A 256 -16.32 8.04 -15.78
C ASP A 256 -17.05 9.09 -14.93
N GLY A 257 -16.35 9.75 -13.99
CA GLY A 257 -16.98 10.68 -13.05
C GLY A 257 -17.80 10.03 -11.94
N LYS A 258 -17.46 8.80 -11.52
CA LYS A 258 -18.13 8.03 -10.44
C LYS A 258 -19.54 7.55 -10.81
N GLN A 259 -19.75 7.15 -12.05
CA GLN A 259 -21.04 6.58 -12.44
C GLN A 259 -21.14 5.14 -11.94
N ALA A 260 -22.36 4.70 -11.64
CA ALA A 260 -22.59 3.29 -11.32
C ALA A 260 -22.36 2.47 -12.58
N ILE A 261 -21.46 1.49 -12.51
CA ILE A 261 -21.13 0.64 -13.64
C ILE A 261 -22.11 -0.53 -13.77
N GLY A 262 -22.56 -0.81 -15.00
CA GLY A 262 -23.24 -2.06 -15.32
C GLY A 262 -22.24 -3.21 -15.38
N VAL A 263 -22.15 -4.01 -14.31
CA VAL A 263 -21.34 -5.24 -14.27
C VAL A 263 -22.23 -6.45 -14.07
N SER A 264 -21.94 -7.54 -14.80
CA SER A 264 -22.56 -8.84 -14.58
C SER A 264 -21.53 -9.97 -14.69
N PHE A 265 -21.85 -11.11 -14.08
CA PHE A 265 -20.99 -12.29 -14.02
C PHE A 265 -21.72 -13.50 -14.63
N PRO A 266 -21.66 -13.71 -15.96
CA PRO A 266 -22.32 -14.83 -16.61
C PRO A 266 -21.85 -16.20 -16.11
N SER A 267 -20.61 -16.28 -15.62
CA SER A 267 -20.01 -17.46 -15.02
C SER A 267 -18.98 -17.08 -13.94
N GLN A 268 -18.32 -18.06 -13.32
CA GLN A 268 -17.16 -17.79 -12.46
C GLN A 268 -15.95 -17.25 -13.24
N LYS A 269 -15.86 -17.50 -14.55
CA LYS A 269 -14.71 -17.12 -15.40
C LYS A 269 -14.94 -15.87 -16.24
N GLU A 270 -16.19 -15.45 -16.41
CA GLU A 270 -16.52 -14.31 -17.26
C GLU A 270 -17.08 -13.16 -16.43
N MET A 271 -16.60 -11.95 -16.74
CA MET A 271 -17.16 -10.70 -16.24
C MET A 271 -17.47 -9.79 -17.44
N LEU A 272 -18.70 -9.30 -17.48
CA LEU A 272 -19.16 -8.30 -18.44
C LEU A 272 -19.19 -6.95 -17.74
N ALA A 273 -18.58 -5.93 -18.33
CA ALA A 273 -18.62 -4.56 -17.84
C ALA A 273 -19.01 -3.61 -18.98
N GLU A 274 -19.93 -2.70 -18.69
CA GLU A 274 -20.24 -1.59 -19.59
C GLU A 274 -19.09 -0.58 -19.60
N GLY A 275 -18.77 -0.04 -20.78
CA GLY A 275 -17.72 0.94 -20.91
C GLY A 275 -17.70 1.59 -22.28
N VAL A 276 -16.73 2.49 -22.48
CA VAL A 276 -16.45 3.12 -23.76
C VAL A 276 -15.01 2.82 -24.13
N VAL A 277 -14.78 2.47 -25.39
CA VAL A 277 -13.41 2.34 -25.91
C VAL A 277 -12.81 3.74 -26.01
N TYR A 278 -11.97 4.11 -25.04
CA TYR A 278 -11.33 5.42 -25.03
C TYR A 278 -10.21 5.50 -26.08
N GLU A 279 -9.22 4.61 -25.99
CA GLU A 279 -8.09 4.54 -26.94
C GLU A 279 -7.47 3.14 -26.97
N LYS A 280 -6.65 2.85 -27.99
CA LYS A 280 -5.87 1.62 -28.10
C LYS A 280 -4.47 1.85 -27.54
N ILE A 281 -4.01 0.93 -26.71
CA ILE A 281 -2.61 0.91 -26.26
C ILE A 281 -1.73 0.61 -27.48
N CYS A 282 -0.97 1.61 -27.93
CA CYS A 282 -0.10 1.47 -29.10
C CYS A 282 1.21 0.72 -28.78
N PHE A 283 1.64 0.73 -27.51
CA PHE A 283 2.89 0.13 -27.06
C PHE A 283 2.84 -0.16 -25.56
N VAL A 284 3.44 -1.29 -25.16
CA VAL A 284 3.74 -1.64 -23.77
C VAL A 284 5.23 -1.93 -23.69
N GLY A 285 5.92 -1.32 -22.73
CA GLY A 285 7.35 -1.55 -22.51
C GLY A 285 7.60 -2.68 -21.51
N ASP A 286 8.87 -3.08 -21.38
CA ASP A 286 9.29 -4.04 -20.37
C ASP A 286 9.11 -3.49 -18.95
N ILE A 287 8.89 -4.40 -18.00
CA ILE A 287 8.86 -4.05 -16.57
C ILE A 287 10.27 -3.63 -16.17
N HIS A 288 10.44 -2.36 -15.77
CA HIS A 288 11.71 -1.90 -15.25
C HIS A 288 12.01 -2.66 -13.95
N PRO A 289 13.18 -3.32 -13.82
CA PRO A 289 13.55 -4.01 -12.60
C PRO A 289 13.65 -2.97 -11.48
N VAL A 290 12.79 -3.10 -10.47
CA VAL A 290 12.97 -2.41 -9.20
C VAL A 290 13.56 -3.45 -8.26
N GLU A 291 14.87 -3.65 -8.32
CA GLU A 291 15.54 -4.40 -7.27
C GLU A 291 15.56 -3.51 -6.03
N PHE A 292 14.88 -3.96 -4.99
CA PHE A 292 15.16 -3.47 -3.65
C PHE A 292 16.57 -3.94 -3.29
N ASP A 293 17.40 -3.05 -2.76
CA ASP A 293 18.66 -3.49 -2.18
C ASP A 293 18.42 -4.39 -0.95
N ALA A 294 19.51 -4.92 -0.37
CA ALA A 294 19.45 -5.77 0.82
C ALA A 294 18.76 -5.10 2.03
N TYR A 295 18.44 -3.81 1.94
CA TYR A 295 17.81 -3.02 2.99
C TYR A 295 16.40 -2.54 2.62
N GLY A 296 15.85 -2.96 1.47
CA GLY A 296 14.46 -2.67 1.10
C GLY A 296 14.26 -1.28 0.49
N SER A 297 15.34 -0.61 0.03
CA SER A 297 15.25 0.76 -0.47
C SER A 297 14.85 0.84 -1.93
N LEU A 298 13.89 1.72 -2.22
CA LEU A 298 13.56 2.14 -3.57
C LEU A 298 14.63 3.10 -4.05
N HIS A 299 15.57 2.61 -4.85
CA HIS A 299 16.57 3.45 -5.48
C HIS A 299 16.67 3.22 -6.99
N PRO A 300 15.61 3.60 -7.76
CA PRO A 300 15.88 4.06 -9.12
C PRO A 300 14.88 5.11 -9.64
N PHE A 301 14.28 6.01 -8.84
CA PHE A 301 13.32 6.98 -9.42
C PHE A 301 13.94 7.82 -10.56
N PRO A 302 15.15 8.38 -10.42
CA PRO A 302 15.79 9.09 -11.53
C PRO A 302 16.08 8.20 -12.75
N ASP A 303 16.58 6.97 -12.53
CA ASP A 303 16.93 6.05 -13.62
C ASP A 303 15.67 5.57 -14.36
N LEU A 304 14.59 5.24 -13.63
CA LEU A 304 13.29 4.91 -14.17
C LEU A 304 12.73 6.06 -15.04
N ILE A 305 12.81 7.31 -14.56
CA ILE A 305 12.34 8.47 -15.34
C ILE A 305 13.19 8.66 -16.60
N LEU A 306 14.51 8.47 -16.52
CA LEU A 306 15.40 8.55 -17.67
C LEU A 306 15.11 7.45 -18.70
N ASP A 307 14.84 6.23 -18.25
CA ASP A 307 14.52 5.11 -19.14
C ASP A 307 13.11 5.24 -19.75
N LEU A 308 12.11 5.69 -18.98
CA LEU A 308 10.80 6.05 -19.53
C LEU A 308 10.92 7.12 -20.62
N TRP A 309 11.74 8.14 -20.39
CA TRP A 309 11.99 9.20 -21.39
C TRP A 309 12.69 8.65 -22.64
N ARG A 310 13.74 7.84 -22.50
CA ARG A 310 14.46 7.22 -23.63
C ARG A 310 13.51 6.37 -24.47
N ASN A 311 12.71 5.52 -23.83
CA ASN A 311 11.74 4.67 -24.50
C ASN A 311 10.69 5.52 -25.24
N TYR A 312 10.09 6.50 -24.57
CA TYR A 312 9.09 7.39 -25.18
C TYR A 312 9.63 8.12 -26.42
N VAL A 313 10.86 8.64 -26.35
CA VAL A 313 11.51 9.35 -27.47
C VAL A 313 11.82 8.39 -28.63
N SER A 314 12.20 7.14 -28.34
CA SER A 314 12.55 6.16 -29.37
C SER A 314 11.36 5.61 -30.18
N LEU A 315 10.16 5.62 -29.61
CA LEU A 315 8.98 4.94 -30.17
C LEU A 315 8.08 5.83 -31.03
N LYS A 316 8.20 7.17 -30.93
CA LYS A 316 7.36 8.12 -31.65
C LYS A 316 8.12 8.77 -32.81
N PRO A 317 7.51 8.94 -33.99
CA PRO A 317 8.15 9.62 -35.11
C PRO A 317 8.57 11.06 -34.73
N HIS A 318 9.67 11.54 -35.31
CA HIS A 318 10.34 12.81 -35.01
C HIS A 318 9.53 14.09 -35.31
N THR A 319 8.21 14.00 -35.49
CA THR A 319 7.34 15.12 -35.87
C THR A 319 6.94 16.01 -34.69
N GLU A 320 6.98 15.51 -33.45
CA GLU A 320 6.69 16.31 -32.25
C GLU A 320 7.93 17.05 -31.71
N THR A 321 7.75 18.27 -31.21
CA THR A 321 8.82 19.05 -30.58
C THR A 321 9.23 18.44 -29.23
N PHE A 322 10.47 18.69 -28.79
CA PHE A 322 10.95 18.26 -27.47
C PHE A 322 10.04 18.76 -26.33
N GLN A 323 9.61 20.02 -26.40
CA GLN A 323 8.77 20.65 -25.37
C GLN A 323 7.41 19.95 -25.24
N HIS A 324 6.76 19.62 -26.36
CA HIS A 324 5.46 18.94 -26.34
C HIS A 324 5.59 17.51 -25.80
N ARG A 325 6.68 16.80 -26.15
CA ARG A 325 6.99 15.49 -25.59
C ARG A 325 7.22 15.53 -24.08
N LEU A 326 7.98 16.51 -23.61
CA LEU A 326 8.27 16.69 -22.18
C LEU A 326 7.00 17.04 -21.40
N GLU A 327 6.14 17.89 -21.96
CA GLU A 327 4.86 18.24 -21.37
C GLU A 327 3.93 17.03 -21.24
N LYS A 328 3.82 16.19 -22.27
CA LYS A 328 3.04 14.94 -22.22
C LYS A 328 3.55 13.98 -21.16
N LEU A 329 4.87 13.77 -21.09
CA LEU A 329 5.46 12.94 -20.05
C LEU A 329 5.16 13.54 -18.67
N GLY A 330 5.40 14.85 -18.48
CA GLY A 330 5.13 15.55 -17.24
C GLY A 330 3.67 15.39 -16.77
N ARG A 331 2.69 15.65 -17.65
CA ARG A 331 1.26 15.46 -17.34
C ARG A 331 0.92 14.01 -17.01
N THR A 332 1.56 13.04 -17.67
CA THR A 332 1.35 11.61 -17.38
C THR A 332 1.89 11.25 -15.99
N LEU A 333 3.09 11.75 -15.66
CA LEU A 333 3.73 11.47 -14.37
C LEU A 333 3.03 12.16 -13.20
N THR A 334 2.46 13.35 -13.43
CA THR A 334 1.76 14.12 -12.39
C THR A 334 0.24 13.93 -12.39
N ALA A 335 -0.30 13.10 -13.30
CA ALA A 335 -1.72 13.02 -13.58
C ALA A 335 -2.38 14.39 -13.85
N GLY A 336 -1.60 15.35 -14.36
CA GLY A 336 -2.05 16.72 -14.62
C GLY A 336 -2.08 17.64 -13.40
N TYR A 337 -1.40 17.31 -12.30
CA TYR A 337 -1.31 18.17 -11.11
C TYR A 337 -0.02 18.99 -11.08
N THR A 338 -0.09 20.17 -10.46
CA THR A 338 1.09 20.99 -10.15
C THR A 338 1.75 20.53 -8.85
N VAL A 339 2.95 21.05 -8.57
CA VAL A 339 3.66 20.87 -7.29
C VAL A 339 2.84 21.35 -6.09
N GLY A 340 1.90 22.29 -6.29
CA GLY A 340 0.98 22.78 -5.26
C GLY A 340 -0.28 21.91 -5.06
N GLY A 341 -0.47 20.87 -5.87
CA GLY A 341 -1.67 20.02 -5.83
C GLY A 341 -2.88 20.60 -6.58
N ASP A 342 -2.69 21.68 -7.35
CA ASP A 342 -3.74 22.22 -8.20
C ASP A 342 -3.87 21.37 -9.48
N ALA A 343 -5.10 21.05 -9.86
CA ALA A 343 -5.37 20.33 -11.11
C ALA A 343 -5.22 21.28 -12.31
N VAL A 344 -4.32 20.94 -13.24
CA VAL A 344 -4.10 21.66 -14.50
C VAL A 344 -5.12 21.16 -15.52
N TYR A 345 -6.38 21.59 -15.42
CA TYR A 345 -7.35 21.30 -16.47
C TYR A 345 -7.27 22.34 -17.60
N GLN A 346 -6.90 21.86 -18.79
CA GLN A 346 -7.63 22.16 -20.02
C GLN A 346 -7.85 20.83 -20.74
N LEU A 347 -8.99 20.20 -20.51
CA LEU A 347 -9.52 19.19 -21.42
C LEU A 347 -10.22 19.97 -22.53
N ASP A 348 -9.64 20.00 -23.73
CA ASP A 348 -10.34 20.50 -24.91
C ASP A 348 -11.66 19.73 -25.05
N GLY A 349 -12.78 20.46 -24.99
CA GLY A 349 -14.14 19.90 -25.01
C GLY A 349 -14.49 19.08 -26.26
N HIS A 350 -13.61 19.07 -27.27
CA HIS A 350 -13.82 18.39 -28.55
C HIS A 350 -13.70 16.86 -28.51
N GLN A 351 -13.04 16.25 -27.51
CA GLN A 351 -12.88 14.79 -27.48
C GLN A 351 -14.10 14.02 -26.96
N ARG A 352 -15.00 14.66 -26.20
CA ARG A 352 -16.23 13.99 -25.70
C ARG A 352 -17.26 13.71 -26.79
N GLU A 353 -17.26 14.47 -27.88
CA GLU A 353 -18.28 14.37 -28.93
C GLU A 353 -17.97 13.29 -30.00
N GLN A 354 -16.78 12.68 -29.96
CA GLN A 354 -16.30 11.81 -31.05
C GLN A 354 -16.56 10.31 -30.87
N ASN A 355 -17.20 9.86 -29.78
CA ASN A 355 -17.41 8.42 -29.56
C ASN A 355 -18.82 8.10 -28.99
N PRO A 356 -19.87 8.08 -29.84
CA PRO A 356 -21.27 7.97 -29.40
C PRO A 356 -21.78 6.54 -29.20
N ASP A 357 -20.99 5.49 -29.42
CA ASP A 357 -21.44 4.10 -29.28
C ASP A 357 -20.92 3.45 -27.98
N PRO A 358 -21.77 3.21 -26.96
CA PRO A 358 -21.39 2.40 -25.81
C PRO A 358 -21.25 0.94 -26.24
N GLY A 359 -20.02 0.44 -26.28
CA GLY A 359 -19.71 -0.96 -26.53
C GLY A 359 -19.68 -1.76 -25.22
N LEU A 360 -20.23 -2.98 -25.22
CA LEU A 360 -20.01 -3.94 -24.14
C LEU A 360 -18.57 -4.47 -24.21
N ALA A 361 -17.78 -4.23 -23.15
CA ALA A 361 -16.47 -4.83 -23.00
C ALA A 361 -16.63 -6.19 -22.30
N VAL A 362 -16.18 -7.24 -22.98
CA VAL A 362 -16.19 -8.60 -22.44
C VAL A 362 -14.77 -8.95 -22.01
N LEU A 363 -14.52 -9.06 -20.70
CA LEU A 363 -13.26 -9.61 -20.20
C LEU A 363 -13.40 -11.13 -20.12
N ARG A 364 -12.79 -11.84 -21.07
CA ARG A 364 -12.71 -13.31 -21.11
C ARG A 364 -11.29 -13.78 -20.81
N ASP A 365 -11.18 -15.03 -20.38
CA ASP A 365 -9.90 -15.75 -20.41
C ASP A 365 -9.47 -15.91 -21.89
N PHE A 366 -8.21 -15.58 -22.18
CA PHE A 366 -7.57 -15.81 -23.48
C PHE A 366 -6.84 -17.14 -23.48
#